data_AF-A0A419HQZ1-F1
#
_entry.id   AF-A0A419HQZ1-F1
#
_cell.length_a   1.000
_cell.length_b   1.000
_cell.length_c   1.000
_cell.angle_alpha   90.00
_cell.angle_beta   90.00
_cell.angle_gamma   90.00
#
_symmetry.space_group_name_H-M   'P 1'
#
loop_
_entity.id
_entity.type
_entity.pdbx_description
1 polymer ?
#
loop_
_entity_poly.entity_id
_entity_poly.type
_entity_poly.pdbx_seq_one_letter_code
_entity_poly.pdbx_strand_id
1 'polypeptide(L)'
;MHGFAGIPTPTLADLLGRGQVLGGAVRPLWGPVPRIAGPAYPVRCPPGDHLMLHAAIHRAPAGSIIVAESGDLEYALAGGNVCAVAQRRGIAGFVLDGVIRDLAEVRDLGFPVFARGLIPIPGAKAAATGLGEPVHCAGVTVSPGDVVVADEEGVVVVPAAGSDQVLADALAKLAKEAAQTLDHWEADHRARIDAALLAAGFTG
;
A
#
# COMPACT_ATOMS: atom_id res chain seq x y z
N MET A 1 4.75 -5.46 15.54
CA MET A 1 4.55 -5.36 14.06
C MET A 1 4.24 -6.68 13.35
N HIS A 2 4.42 -7.88 13.93
CA HIS A 2 4.21 -9.16 13.22
C HIS A 2 2.74 -9.56 12.93
N GLY A 3 1.73 -8.79 13.38
CA GLY A 3 0.32 -9.18 13.26
C GLY A 3 -0.39 -8.75 11.97
N PHE A 4 0.07 -7.69 11.30
CA PHE A 4 -0.67 -7.10 10.18
C PHE A 4 -0.61 -7.91 8.88
N ALA A 5 0.35 -8.83 8.72
CA ALA A 5 0.47 -9.65 7.52
C ALA A 5 -0.77 -10.55 7.28
N GLY A 6 -1.53 -10.87 8.34
CA GLY A 6 -2.77 -11.64 8.24
C GLY A 6 -4.03 -10.81 8.01
N ILE A 7 -3.95 -9.47 8.06
CA ILE A 7 -5.13 -8.59 8.02
C ILE A 7 -5.38 -8.12 6.58
N PRO A 8 -6.57 -8.36 5.99
CA PRO A 8 -6.94 -7.83 4.68
C PRO A 8 -7.03 -6.30 4.65
N THR A 9 -6.68 -5.69 3.52
CA THR A 9 -6.80 -4.23 3.38
C THR A 9 -8.23 -3.71 3.52
N PRO A 10 -9.32 -4.40 3.09
CA PRO A 10 -10.68 -3.91 3.35
C PRO A 10 -11.03 -3.82 4.83
N THR A 11 -10.58 -4.78 5.65
CA THR A 11 -10.79 -4.76 7.09
C THR A 11 -10.15 -3.52 7.72
N LEU A 12 -8.94 -3.15 7.29
CA LEU A 12 -8.25 -1.96 7.76
C LEU A 12 -8.90 -0.67 7.22
N ALA A 13 -9.34 -0.67 5.96
CA ALA A 13 -10.03 0.47 5.35
C ALA A 13 -11.36 0.78 6.06
N ASP A 14 -12.13 -0.23 6.44
CA ASP A 14 -13.35 -0.08 7.23
C ASP A 14 -13.10 0.58 8.60
N LEU A 15 -11.99 0.23 9.26
CA LEU A 15 -11.65 0.72 10.60
C LEU A 15 -11.04 2.13 10.57
N LEU A 16 -10.17 2.40 9.61
CA LEU A 16 -9.37 3.63 9.54
C LEU A 16 -10.00 4.72 8.67
N GLY A 17 -10.89 4.34 7.75
CA GLY A 17 -11.57 5.23 6.84
C GLY A 17 -10.70 5.72 5.67
N ARG A 18 -11.32 6.50 4.78
CA ARG A 18 -10.75 6.89 3.48
C ARG A 18 -9.41 7.62 3.56
N GLY A 19 -9.17 8.37 4.63
CA GLY A 19 -7.94 9.15 4.81
C GLY A 19 -6.67 8.30 4.97
N GLN A 20 -6.81 6.98 5.19
CA GLN A 20 -5.69 6.05 5.35
C GLN A 20 -5.53 5.09 4.16
N VAL A 21 -6.34 5.24 3.11
CA VAL A 21 -6.31 4.38 1.92
C VAL A 21 -5.71 5.17 0.76
N LEU A 22 -4.62 4.69 0.17
CA LEU A 22 -4.00 5.36 -0.98
C LEU A 22 -5.00 5.46 -2.15
N GLY A 23 -4.76 6.41 -3.06
CA GLY A 23 -5.52 6.54 -4.29
C GLY A 23 -5.41 5.28 -5.15
N GLY A 24 -6.53 4.79 -5.67
CA GLY A 24 -6.63 3.49 -6.38
C GLY A 24 -5.83 3.37 -7.68
N ALA A 25 -5.16 4.43 -8.12
CA ALA A 25 -4.15 4.33 -9.17
C ALA A 25 -2.91 3.53 -8.69
N VAL A 26 -2.54 3.65 -7.40
CA VAL A 26 -1.46 2.84 -6.81
C VAL A 26 -2.02 1.46 -6.49
N ARG A 27 -1.68 0.50 -7.34
CA ARG A 27 -2.23 -0.87 -7.35
C ARG A 27 -1.14 -1.87 -7.70
N PRO A 28 -1.31 -3.18 -7.44
CA PRO A 28 -0.32 -4.15 -7.89
C PRO A 28 -0.25 -4.16 -9.42
N LEU A 29 0.97 -4.22 -9.95
CA LEU A 29 1.20 -4.22 -11.40
C LEU A 29 1.27 -5.63 -12.00
N TRP A 30 1.34 -6.65 -11.16
CA TRP A 30 1.35 -8.05 -11.55
C TRP A 30 0.57 -8.88 -10.53
N GLY A 31 0.10 -10.06 -10.96
CA GLY A 31 -0.71 -10.94 -10.13
C GLY A 31 -0.42 -12.42 -10.40
N PRO A 32 -0.62 -13.31 -9.41
CA PRO A 32 -1.03 -12.99 -8.04
C PRO A 32 0.12 -12.34 -7.25
N VAL A 33 -0.14 -11.19 -6.62
CA VAL A 33 0.83 -10.50 -5.74
C VAL A 33 0.63 -11.01 -4.31
N PRO A 34 1.69 -11.28 -3.53
CA PRO A 34 1.50 -11.59 -2.13
C PRO A 34 1.11 -10.33 -1.35
N ARG A 35 0.26 -10.49 -0.33
CA ARG A 35 0.06 -9.43 0.67
C ARG A 35 1.38 -9.15 1.38
N ILE A 36 1.69 -7.88 1.55
CA ILE A 36 2.83 -7.42 2.35
C ILE A 36 2.33 -6.55 3.51
N ALA A 37 3.04 -6.62 4.63
CA ALA A 37 2.87 -5.72 5.74
C ALA A 37 4.24 -5.40 6.37
N GLY A 38 4.50 -4.13 6.66
CA GLY A 38 5.78 -3.73 7.23
C GLY A 38 5.87 -2.24 7.53
N PRO A 39 6.90 -1.80 8.28
CA PRO A 39 7.11 -0.39 8.57
C PRO A 39 7.43 0.38 7.29
N ALA A 40 6.78 1.52 7.11
CA ALA A 40 7.04 2.46 6.03
C ALA A 40 8.45 3.02 6.16
N TYR A 41 9.15 3.06 5.04
CA TYR A 41 10.35 3.85 4.83
C TYR A 41 10.07 4.90 3.75
N PRO A 42 9.58 6.09 4.14
CA PRO A 42 9.18 7.12 3.19
C PRO A 42 10.36 7.77 2.46
N VAL A 43 10.16 8.07 1.18
CA VAL A 43 11.14 8.75 0.33
C VAL A 43 10.43 9.71 -0.61
N ARG A 44 11.03 10.88 -0.82
CA ARG A 44 10.60 11.81 -1.87
C ARG A 44 11.48 11.61 -3.10
N CYS A 45 10.88 11.51 -4.28
CA CYS A 45 11.57 11.47 -5.57
C CYS A 45 10.98 12.55 -6.48
N PRO A 46 11.71 13.65 -6.78
CA PRO A 46 11.19 14.68 -7.67
C PRO A 46 10.98 14.15 -9.09
N PRO A 47 10.14 14.79 -9.92
CA PRO A 47 9.91 14.38 -11.29
C PRO A 47 11.22 14.24 -12.08
N GLY A 48 11.34 13.15 -12.84
CA GLY A 48 12.50 12.80 -13.63
C GLY A 48 13.66 12.18 -12.86
N ASP A 49 13.53 11.93 -11.55
CA ASP A 49 14.63 11.44 -10.70
C ASP A 49 14.22 10.29 -9.77
N HIS A 50 15.11 9.33 -9.57
CA HIS A 50 14.91 8.20 -8.67
C HIS A 50 16.08 7.91 -7.71
N LEU A 51 17.01 8.86 -7.57
CA LEU A 51 18.20 8.71 -6.71
C LEU A 51 17.80 8.30 -5.29
N MET A 52 16.73 8.92 -4.76
CA MET A 52 16.31 8.68 -3.39
C MET A 52 15.68 7.31 -3.17
N LEU A 53 15.00 6.72 -4.18
CA LEU A 53 14.57 5.33 -4.11
C LEU A 53 15.77 4.38 -4.00
N HIS A 54 16.79 4.60 -4.84
CA HIS A 54 18.03 3.83 -4.78
C HIS A 54 18.74 4.00 -3.42
N ALA A 55 18.79 5.22 -2.90
CA ALA A 55 19.37 5.52 -1.61
C ALA A 55 18.63 4.81 -0.46
N ALA A 56 17.29 4.72 -0.55
CA ALA A 56 16.43 4.05 0.43
C ALA A 56 16.68 2.55 0.49
N ILE A 57 16.84 1.87 -0.65
CA ILE A 57 17.14 0.42 -0.71
C ILE A 57 18.36 0.04 0.14
N HIS A 58 19.36 0.94 0.21
CA HIS A 58 20.58 0.68 0.96
C HIS A 58 20.53 1.09 2.43
N ARG A 59 19.52 1.85 2.85
CA ARG A 59 19.42 2.45 4.19
C ARG A 59 18.23 1.96 5.00
N ALA A 60 17.16 1.53 4.34
CA ALA A 60 15.99 0.98 5.00
C ALA A 60 16.35 -0.33 5.72
N PRO A 61 15.83 -0.56 6.95
CA PRO A 61 15.92 -1.84 7.62
C PRO A 61 15.29 -2.98 6.80
N ALA A 62 15.75 -4.20 7.03
CA ALA A 62 15.06 -5.39 6.50
C ALA A 62 13.63 -5.46 7.05
N GLY A 63 12.68 -5.87 6.21
CA GLY A 63 11.24 -5.88 6.48
C GLY A 63 10.52 -4.58 6.16
N SER A 64 11.24 -3.48 5.86
CA SER A 64 10.60 -2.21 5.50
C SER A 64 9.90 -2.27 4.15
N ILE A 65 8.83 -1.48 4.02
CA ILE A 65 8.18 -1.17 2.74
C ILE A 65 8.61 0.24 2.35
N ILE A 66 9.24 0.38 1.18
CA ILE A 66 9.66 1.71 0.70
C ILE A 66 8.45 2.39 0.06
N VAL A 67 8.10 3.57 0.57
CA VAL A 67 6.95 4.35 0.10
C VAL A 67 7.46 5.62 -0.57
N ALA A 68 7.24 5.76 -1.88
CA ALA A 68 7.78 6.87 -2.65
C ALA A 68 6.69 7.88 -3.04
N GLU A 69 6.85 9.13 -2.63
CA GLU A 69 6.13 10.27 -3.22
C GLU A 69 6.91 10.76 -4.43
N SER A 70 6.28 10.72 -5.60
CA SER A 70 6.83 11.31 -6.83
C SER A 70 5.76 12.02 -7.66
N GLY A 71 4.65 11.34 -7.92
CA GLY A 71 3.59 11.81 -8.82
C GLY A 71 4.00 11.77 -10.30
N ASP A 72 5.25 11.42 -10.61
CA ASP A 72 5.77 11.36 -11.97
C ASP A 72 5.34 10.08 -12.69
N LEU A 73 4.85 10.26 -13.91
CA LEU A 73 4.39 9.19 -14.79
C LEU A 73 5.26 9.05 -16.06
N GLU A 74 6.23 9.95 -16.25
CA GLU A 74 7.07 10.00 -17.44
C GLU A 74 8.37 9.22 -17.29
N TYR A 75 8.82 8.96 -16.04
CA TYR A 75 10.08 8.28 -15.76
C TYR A 75 9.94 7.20 -14.69
N ALA A 76 10.52 6.03 -14.95
CA ALA A 76 10.42 4.87 -14.07
C ALA A 76 11.29 5.04 -12.81
N LEU A 77 10.67 4.86 -11.64
CA LEU A 77 11.34 4.87 -10.35
C LEU A 77 12.15 3.58 -10.13
N ALA A 78 11.63 2.43 -10.56
CA ALA A 78 12.25 1.12 -10.40
C ALA A 78 12.20 0.28 -11.68
N GLY A 79 13.11 -0.70 -11.76
CA GLY A 79 13.13 -1.75 -12.79
C GLY A 79 13.54 -3.09 -12.17
N GLY A 80 13.79 -4.11 -13.00
CA GLY A 80 13.99 -5.49 -12.56
C GLY A 80 15.19 -5.64 -11.61
N ASN A 81 16.35 -5.15 -12.04
CA ASN A 81 17.56 -5.13 -11.19
C ASN A 81 17.39 -4.35 -9.89
N VAL A 82 16.64 -3.25 -9.91
CA VAL A 82 16.39 -2.43 -8.70
C VAL A 82 15.58 -3.23 -7.70
N CYS A 83 14.53 -3.91 -8.16
CA CYS A 83 13.69 -4.79 -7.35
C CYS A 83 14.47 -6.00 -6.82
N ALA A 84 15.33 -6.62 -7.65
CA ALA A 84 16.17 -7.75 -7.24
C ALA A 84 17.15 -7.37 -6.13
N VAL A 85 17.77 -6.18 -6.21
CA VAL A 85 18.65 -5.68 -5.15
C VAL A 85 17.85 -5.37 -3.88
N ALA A 86 16.66 -4.78 -4.00
CA ALA A 86 15.79 -4.51 -2.86
C ALA A 86 15.37 -5.79 -2.12
N GLN A 87 14.94 -6.81 -2.86
CA GLN A 87 14.60 -8.12 -2.30
C GLN A 87 15.80 -8.74 -1.59
N ARG A 88 17.00 -8.73 -2.19
CA ARG A 88 18.24 -9.23 -1.57
C ARG A 88 18.59 -8.50 -0.28
N ARG A 89 18.26 -7.21 -0.18
CA ARG A 89 18.46 -6.39 1.02
C ARG A 89 17.39 -6.61 2.09
N GLY A 90 16.38 -7.44 1.82
CA GLY A 90 15.29 -7.75 2.73
C GLY A 90 14.18 -6.70 2.74
N ILE A 91 14.08 -5.83 1.73
CA ILE A 91 12.94 -4.92 1.58
C ILE A 91 11.69 -5.77 1.28
N ALA A 92 10.58 -5.50 1.96
CA ALA A 92 9.35 -6.28 1.86
C ALA A 92 8.56 -5.99 0.58
N GLY A 93 8.70 -4.78 0.03
CA GLY A 93 8.06 -4.37 -1.22
C GLY A 93 8.16 -2.87 -1.45
N PHE A 94 7.64 -2.43 -2.59
CA PHE A 94 7.52 -1.01 -2.94
C PHE A 94 6.08 -0.56 -3.06
N VAL A 95 5.80 0.64 -2.55
CA VAL A 95 4.57 1.39 -2.80
C VAL A 95 4.97 2.73 -3.41
N LEU A 96 4.64 2.94 -4.68
CA LEU A 96 5.17 4.04 -5.47
C LEU A 96 4.02 4.89 -6.00
N ASP A 97 3.96 6.14 -5.56
CA ASP A 97 3.21 7.17 -6.26
C ASP A 97 3.98 7.56 -7.54
N GLY A 98 3.99 6.67 -8.53
CA GLY A 98 4.74 6.81 -9.78
C GLY A 98 4.69 5.53 -10.61
N VAL A 99 5.60 5.39 -11.57
CA VAL A 99 5.63 4.26 -12.53
C VAL A 99 6.93 3.46 -12.44
N ILE A 100 6.92 2.22 -12.93
CA ILE A 100 8.11 1.34 -13.00
C ILE A 100 8.37 0.85 -14.43
N ARG A 101 9.41 0.04 -14.60
CA ARG A 101 9.68 -0.73 -15.82
C ARG A 101 10.06 -2.17 -15.51
N ASP A 102 10.33 -2.94 -16.57
CA ASP A 102 10.79 -4.33 -16.50
C ASP A 102 9.81 -5.27 -15.76
N LEU A 103 8.51 -5.08 -15.94
CA LEU A 103 7.46 -5.78 -15.18
C LEU A 103 7.58 -7.31 -15.25
N ALA A 104 8.01 -7.86 -16.38
CA ALA A 104 8.22 -9.30 -16.53
C ALA A 104 9.27 -9.82 -15.53
N GLU A 105 10.42 -9.14 -15.43
CA GLU A 105 11.48 -9.50 -14.47
C GLU A 105 11.01 -9.34 -13.03
N VAL A 106 10.27 -8.26 -12.72
CA VAL A 106 9.74 -8.01 -11.37
C VAL A 106 8.75 -9.10 -10.95
N ARG A 107 7.90 -9.55 -11.88
CA ARG A 107 6.95 -10.65 -11.67
C ARG A 107 7.67 -11.98 -11.49
N ASP A 108 8.64 -12.30 -12.35
CA ASP A 108 9.39 -13.56 -12.28
C ASP A 108 10.22 -13.67 -10.99
N LEU A 109 10.69 -12.53 -10.48
CA LEU A 109 11.34 -12.40 -9.16
C LEU A 109 10.35 -12.57 -7.99
N GLY A 110 9.06 -12.34 -8.23
CA GLY A 110 8.03 -12.31 -7.19
C GLY A 110 8.15 -11.13 -6.22
N PHE A 111 8.74 -10.00 -6.63
CA PHE A 111 8.96 -8.85 -5.75
C PHE A 111 7.74 -7.91 -5.71
N PRO A 112 7.07 -7.72 -4.56
CA PRO A 112 5.82 -6.97 -4.50
C PRO A 112 6.01 -5.49 -4.82
N VAL A 113 5.31 -5.01 -5.85
CA VAL A 113 5.31 -3.60 -6.25
C VAL A 113 3.89 -3.13 -6.52
N PHE A 114 3.53 -2.07 -5.83
CA PHE A 114 2.29 -1.32 -6.00
C PHE A 114 2.64 0.04 -6.58
N ALA A 115 2.16 0.35 -7.78
CA ALA A 115 2.50 1.58 -8.48
C ALA A 115 1.39 1.98 -9.45
N ARG A 116 1.51 3.15 -10.09
CA ARG A 116 0.49 3.71 -10.98
C ARG A 116 0.49 3.14 -12.40
N GLY A 117 1.59 2.53 -12.82
CA GLY A 117 1.72 2.01 -14.18
C GLY A 117 3.15 1.73 -14.60
N LEU A 118 3.37 1.73 -15.91
CA LEU A 118 4.62 1.33 -16.55
C LEU A 118 5.11 2.40 -17.53
N ILE A 119 6.42 2.62 -17.59
CA ILE A 119 7.08 3.40 -18.64
C ILE A 119 8.48 2.82 -18.89
N PRO A 120 8.97 2.67 -20.13
CA PRO A 120 10.25 1.97 -20.37
C PRO A 120 11.51 2.82 -20.05
N ILE A 121 11.36 4.14 -19.89
CA ILE A 121 12.48 5.07 -19.65
C ILE A 121 12.72 5.27 -18.14
N PRO A 122 13.97 5.19 -17.65
CA PRO A 122 14.27 5.37 -16.22
C PRO A 122 14.44 6.86 -15.87
N GLY A 123 14.23 7.19 -14.60
CA GLY A 123 14.64 8.48 -14.04
C GLY A 123 16.16 8.66 -13.99
N ALA A 124 16.58 9.92 -13.86
CA ALA A 124 17.96 10.31 -13.58
C ALA A 124 18.33 10.06 -12.11
N LYS A 125 19.61 10.32 -11.78
CA LYS A 125 20.15 10.26 -10.42
C LYS A 125 20.92 11.53 -10.07
N ALA A 126 20.26 12.67 -10.17
CA ALA A 126 20.82 14.00 -10.03
C ALA A 126 20.28 14.79 -8.82
N ALA A 127 19.11 14.41 -8.27
CA ALA A 127 18.45 15.16 -7.22
C ALA A 127 18.45 14.41 -5.88
N ALA A 128 19.11 14.98 -4.88
CA ALA A 128 19.03 14.51 -3.50
C ALA A 128 17.95 15.28 -2.74
N THR A 129 17.00 14.57 -2.15
CA THR A 129 15.93 15.13 -1.29
C THR A 129 15.86 14.40 0.05
N GLY A 130 14.88 14.74 0.90
CA GLY A 130 14.69 14.10 2.21
C GLY A 130 14.47 12.58 2.13
N LEU A 131 14.99 11.87 3.13
CA LEU A 131 14.91 10.42 3.27
C LEU A 131 14.47 10.07 4.69
N GLY A 132 13.44 9.23 4.84
CA GLY A 132 12.91 8.91 6.17
C GLY A 132 12.21 10.11 6.82
N GLU A 133 11.64 11.00 6.02
CA GLU A 133 10.77 12.11 6.45
C GLU A 133 9.35 11.84 5.95
N PRO A 134 8.29 12.36 6.60
CA PRO A 134 6.92 12.16 6.13
C PRO A 134 6.73 12.58 4.67
N VAL A 135 6.02 11.75 3.91
CA VAL A 135 5.68 11.99 2.50
C VAL A 135 4.16 11.98 2.30
N HIS A 136 3.69 12.59 1.22
CA HIS A 136 2.30 12.53 0.80
C HIS A 136 2.19 11.64 -0.45
N CYS A 137 1.88 10.36 -0.23
CA CYS A 137 1.83 9.34 -1.28
C CYS A 137 0.37 9.08 -1.68
N ALA A 138 0.01 9.43 -2.91
CA ALA A 138 -1.30 9.17 -3.50
C ALA A 138 -2.51 9.58 -2.64
N GLY A 139 -2.42 10.73 -1.94
CA GLY A 139 -3.51 11.26 -1.12
C GLY A 139 -3.43 10.91 0.38
N VAL A 140 -2.39 10.19 0.82
CA VAL A 140 -2.20 9.80 2.22
C VAL A 140 -0.83 10.25 2.71
N THR A 141 -0.80 10.85 3.90
CA THR A 141 0.45 11.15 4.60
C THR A 141 1.01 9.88 5.20
N VAL A 142 2.26 9.55 4.86
CA VAL A 142 2.97 8.36 5.37
C VAL A 142 4.20 8.81 6.12
N SER A 143 4.24 8.50 7.41
CA SER A 143 5.35 8.81 8.30
C SER A 143 6.27 7.60 8.48
N PRO A 144 7.56 7.82 8.79
CA PRO A 144 8.46 6.73 9.13
C PRO A 144 7.91 5.88 10.28
N GLY A 145 7.85 4.56 10.09
CA GLY A 145 7.37 3.63 11.10
C GLY A 145 5.86 3.37 11.10
N ASP A 146 5.05 4.12 10.32
CA ASP A 146 3.67 3.72 10.03
C ASP A 146 3.65 2.31 9.43
N VAL A 147 2.64 1.50 9.72
CA VAL A 147 2.54 0.15 9.14
C VAL A 147 1.80 0.24 7.82
N VAL A 148 2.48 -0.11 6.73
CA VAL A 148 1.85 -0.24 5.42
C VAL A 148 1.38 -1.67 5.27
N VAL A 149 0.12 -1.84 4.84
CA VAL A 149 -0.44 -3.13 4.42
C VAL A 149 -0.90 -2.97 2.98
N ALA A 150 -0.44 -3.86 2.10
CA ALA A 150 -0.80 -3.83 0.70
C ALA A 150 -1.11 -5.23 0.18
N ASP A 151 -2.21 -5.36 -0.56
CA ASP A 151 -2.64 -6.58 -1.25
C ASP A 151 -3.39 -6.23 -2.55
N GLU A 152 -4.07 -7.21 -3.14
CA GLU A 152 -4.69 -7.07 -4.47
C GLU A 152 -5.69 -5.91 -4.59
N GLU A 153 -6.28 -5.47 -3.48
CA GLU A 153 -7.30 -4.43 -3.44
C GLU A 153 -6.71 -3.02 -3.26
N GLY A 154 -5.45 -2.91 -2.83
CA GLY A 154 -4.75 -1.63 -2.72
C GLY A 154 -3.79 -1.55 -1.53
N VAL A 155 -3.63 -0.33 -1.02
CA VAL A 155 -2.66 -0.01 0.04
C VAL A 155 -3.35 0.80 1.14
N VAL A 156 -3.17 0.35 2.38
CA VAL A 156 -3.64 1.02 3.59
C VAL A 156 -2.46 1.35 4.49
N VAL A 157 -2.48 2.55 5.06
CA VAL A 157 -1.48 3.04 6.01
C VAL A 157 -2.09 3.04 7.39
N VAL A 158 -1.50 2.30 8.32
CA VAL A 158 -1.88 2.30 9.73
C VAL A 158 -0.91 3.22 10.45
N PRO A 159 -1.37 4.33 11.04
CA PRO A 159 -0.50 5.19 11.83
C PRO A 159 0.23 4.41 12.92
N ALA A 160 1.54 4.68 13.09
CA ALA A 160 2.34 4.00 14.11
C ALA A 160 1.71 4.18 15.51
N ALA A 161 1.23 5.41 15.78
CA ALA A 161 0.46 5.73 16.96
C ALA A 161 -0.90 5.00 16.93
N GLY A 162 -1.11 4.11 17.90
CA GLY A 162 -2.36 3.33 18.01
C GLY A 162 -2.42 2.08 17.13
N SER A 163 -1.34 1.73 16.43
CA SER A 163 -1.29 0.53 15.59
C SER A 163 -1.65 -0.77 16.34
N ASP A 164 -1.28 -0.92 17.61
CA ASP A 164 -1.65 -2.09 18.41
C ASP A 164 -3.18 -2.19 18.65
N GLN A 165 -3.85 -1.04 18.86
CA GLN A 165 -5.31 -1.02 19.01
C GLN A 165 -6.00 -1.35 17.68
N VAL A 166 -5.53 -0.77 16.57
CA VAL A 166 -6.06 -1.06 15.24
C VAL A 166 -5.93 -2.55 14.91
N LEU A 167 -4.81 -3.17 15.27
CA LEU A 167 -4.60 -4.60 15.08
C LEU A 167 -5.60 -5.43 15.91
N ALA A 168 -5.82 -5.07 17.18
CA ALA A 168 -6.78 -5.75 18.04
C ALA A 168 -8.22 -5.64 17.48
N ASP A 169 -8.62 -4.46 17.03
CA ASP A 169 -9.93 -4.20 16.44
C ASP A 169 -10.12 -4.98 15.12
N ALA A 170 -9.07 -5.04 14.29
CA ALA A 170 -9.09 -5.81 13.04
C ALA A 170 -9.25 -7.31 13.30
N LEU A 171 -8.52 -7.87 14.27
CA LEU A 171 -8.64 -9.27 14.65
C LEU A 171 -10.04 -9.58 15.21
N ALA A 172 -10.60 -8.70 16.04
CA ALA A 172 -11.95 -8.85 16.55
C ALA A 172 -13.02 -8.80 15.44
N LYS A 173 -12.86 -7.88 14.48
CA LYS A 173 -13.75 -7.78 13.30
C LYS A 173 -13.69 -9.06 12.45
N LEU A 174 -12.49 -9.55 12.13
CA LEU A 174 -12.31 -10.80 11.39
C LEU A 174 -12.91 -12.00 12.12
N ALA A 175 -12.74 -12.10 13.44
CA ALA A 175 -13.33 -13.19 14.22
C ALA A 175 -14.87 -13.15 14.20
N LYS A 176 -15.46 -11.94 14.27
CA LYS A 176 -16.91 -11.75 14.15
C LYS A 176 -17.42 -12.13 12.76
N GLU A 177 -16.74 -11.69 11.72
CA GLU A 177 -17.10 -11.97 10.32
C GLU A 177 -16.99 -13.46 10.01
N ALA A 178 -15.95 -14.14 10.49
CA ALA A 178 -15.78 -15.58 10.33
C ALA A 178 -16.90 -16.41 11.00
N ALA A 179 -17.54 -15.87 12.02
CA ALA A 179 -18.68 -16.50 12.70
C ALA A 179 -20.03 -16.20 12.03
N GLN A 180 -20.08 -15.28 11.06
CA GLN A 180 -21.32 -14.88 10.39
C GLN A 180 -21.57 -15.80 9.18
N THR A 181 -22.78 -16.36 9.11
CA THR A 181 -23.22 -17.11 7.92
C THR A 181 -23.67 -16.16 6.82
N LEU A 182 -23.63 -16.62 5.56
CA LEU A 182 -24.12 -15.83 4.43
C LEU A 182 -25.60 -15.46 4.58
N ASP A 183 -26.43 -16.39 5.06
CA ASP A 183 -27.87 -16.16 5.26
C ASP A 183 -28.13 -15.05 6.30
N HIS A 184 -27.41 -15.07 7.43
CA HIS A 184 -27.53 -14.00 8.43
C HIS A 184 -27.01 -12.68 7.88
N TRP A 185 -25.88 -12.69 7.17
CA TRP A 185 -25.34 -11.50 6.54
C TRP A 185 -26.32 -10.90 5.52
N GLU A 186 -26.96 -11.71 4.67
CA GLU A 186 -27.93 -11.24 3.68
C GLU A 186 -29.14 -10.60 4.36
N ALA A 187 -29.70 -11.25 5.38
CA ALA A 187 -30.83 -10.72 6.14
C ALA A 187 -30.49 -9.35 6.78
N ASP A 188 -29.35 -9.26 7.46
CA ASP A 188 -28.87 -8.01 8.08
C ASP A 188 -28.54 -6.93 7.04
N HIS A 189 -28.00 -7.33 5.89
CA HIS A 189 -27.72 -6.42 4.78
C HIS A 189 -29.00 -5.84 4.19
N ARG A 190 -29.97 -6.70 3.85
CA ARG A 190 -31.27 -6.28 3.32
C ARG A 190 -31.96 -5.29 4.25
N ALA A 191 -32.05 -5.61 5.54
CA ALA A 191 -32.66 -4.73 6.54
C ALA A 191 -31.99 -3.35 6.61
N ARG A 192 -30.65 -3.29 6.52
CA ARG A 192 -29.90 -2.02 6.49
C ARG A 192 -30.16 -1.21 5.22
N ILE A 193 -30.19 -1.86 4.06
CA ILE A 193 -30.46 -1.19 2.79
C ILE A 193 -31.89 -0.62 2.78
N ASP A 194 -32.89 -1.41 3.17
CA ASP A 194 -34.30 -0.96 3.21
C ASP A 194 -34.47 0.24 4.15
N ALA A 195 -33.84 0.20 5.32
CA ALA A 195 -33.86 1.33 6.27
C ALA A 195 -33.18 2.59 5.70
N ALA A 196 -32.04 2.43 5.01
CA ALA A 196 -31.32 3.55 4.39
C ALA A 196 -32.12 4.17 3.23
N LEU A 197 -32.75 3.35 2.39
CA LEU A 197 -33.62 3.80 1.30
C LEU A 197 -34.83 4.55 1.83
N LEU A 198 -35.49 4.02 2.87
CA LEU A 198 -36.61 4.69 3.52
C LEU A 198 -36.20 6.04 4.10
N ALA A 199 -35.05 6.10 4.80
CA ALA A 199 -34.52 7.35 5.35
C ALA A 199 -34.16 8.38 4.26
N ALA A 200 -33.78 7.91 3.07
CA ALA A 200 -33.52 8.75 1.91
C ALA A 200 -34.79 9.14 1.13
N GLY A 201 -35.98 8.65 1.53
CA GLY A 201 -37.25 8.91 0.84
C GLY A 201 -37.40 8.18 -0.50
N PHE A 202 -36.62 7.12 -0.72
CA PHE A 202 -36.74 6.29 -1.92
C PHE A 202 -37.92 5.31 -1.77
N THR A 203 -38.86 5.36 -2.72
CA THR A 203 -40.11 4.59 -2.70
C THR A 203 -40.24 3.57 -3.84
N GLY A 204 -39.13 3.23 -4.50
CA GLY A 204 -39.08 2.31 -5.64
C GLY A 204 -38.80 0.86 -5.27
#